data_AF-A0A7C0YJM3-F1
#
_entry.id   AF-A0A7C0YJM3-F1
#
_cell.length_a   1.000
_cell.length_b   1.000
_cell.length_c   1.000
_cell.angle_alpha   90.00
_cell.angle_beta   90.00
_cell.angle_gamma   90.00
#
_symmetry.space_group_name_H-M   'P 1'
#
loop_
_entity.id
_entity.type
_entity.pdbx_description
1 polymer ?
#
loop_
_entity_poly.entity_id
_entity_poly.type
_entity_poly.pdbx_seq_one_letter_code
_entity_poly.pdbx_strand_id
1 'polypeptide(L)'
;MINIILKKSAKDARLAGLLDETREYAEIYLMAKNRQKGCDGMGETVTLKEEYLNALDKLIKYCIEHDYLTGDSNNYDPDVPAKGFLRSKDEKIPVD
;
A
#
# COMPACT_ATOMS: atom_id res chain seq x y z
N MET A 1 -4.90 -7.31 -7.67
CA MET A 1 -4.05 -6.11 -7.54
C MET A 1 -2.71 -6.43 -6.89
N ILE A 2 -2.65 -6.64 -5.57
CA ILE A 2 -1.40 -6.75 -4.79
C ILE A 2 -0.38 -7.75 -5.38
N ASN A 3 -0.79 -8.98 -5.68
CA ASN A 3 0.11 -10.00 -6.25
C ASN A 3 0.72 -9.59 -7.61
N ILE A 4 -0.03 -8.85 -8.43
CA ILE A 4 0.46 -8.35 -9.71
C ILE A 4 1.53 -7.29 -9.46
N ILE A 5 1.26 -6.34 -8.56
CA ILE A 5 2.19 -5.28 -8.17
C ILE A 5 3.50 -5.90 -7.66
N LEU A 6 3.44 -6.86 -6.74
CA LEU A 6 4.63 -7.54 -6.18
C LEU A 6 5.46 -8.26 -7.25
N LYS A 7 4.79 -8.98 -8.17
CA LYS A 7 5.49 -9.69 -9.25
C LYS A 7 6.14 -8.74 -10.25
N LYS A 8 5.49 -7.61 -10.54
CA LYS A 8 6.00 -6.61 -11.47
C LYS A 8 7.11 -5.77 -10.84
N SER A 9 7.00 -5.43 -9.56
CA SER A 9 8.02 -4.65 -8.84
C SER A 9 9.37 -5.36 -8.78
N ALA A 10 9.40 -6.69 -8.80
CA ALA A 10 10.65 -7.46 -8.87
C ALA A 10 11.47 -7.19 -10.15
N LYS A 11 10.85 -6.66 -11.21
CA LYS A 11 11.49 -6.39 -12.51
C LYS A 11 11.48 -4.89 -12.88
N ASP A 12 10.84 -4.07 -12.07
CA ASP A 12 10.61 -2.65 -12.35
C ASP A 12 11.04 -1.85 -11.11
N ALA A 13 12.21 -1.24 -11.19
CA ALA A 13 12.82 -0.51 -10.08
C ALA A 13 11.99 0.70 -9.64
N ARG A 14 11.28 1.35 -10.57
CA ARG A 14 10.43 2.48 -10.26
C ARG A 14 9.18 2.03 -9.53
N LEU A 15 8.58 0.92 -9.97
CA LEU A 15 7.48 0.28 -9.26
C LEU A 15 7.89 -0.24 -7.88
N ALA A 16 9.11 -0.76 -7.73
CA ALA A 16 9.65 -1.18 -6.44
C ALA A 16 9.75 -0.01 -5.45
N GLY A 17 10.26 1.14 -5.89
CA GLY A 17 10.31 2.35 -5.05
C GLY A 17 8.93 2.84 -4.62
N LEU A 18 7.96 2.87 -5.54
CA LEU A 18 6.57 3.23 -5.22
C LEU A 18 5.92 2.24 -4.24
N LEU A 19 6.22 0.95 -4.39
CA LEU A 19 5.73 -0.09 -3.49
C LEU A 19 6.33 0.06 -2.09
N ASP A 20 7.62 0.37 -1.98
CA ASP A 20 8.28 0.57 -0.68
C ASP A 20 7.74 1.83 0.01
N GLU A 21 7.58 2.95 -0.70
CA GLU A 21 6.93 4.16 -0.16
C GLU A 21 5.51 3.84 0.34
N THR A 22 4.71 3.12 -0.46
CA THR A 22 3.35 2.72 -0.08
C THR A 22 3.34 1.84 1.16
N ARG A 23 4.33 0.95 1.32
CA ARG A 23 4.47 0.08 2.50
C ARG A 23 4.80 0.88 3.76
N GLU A 24 5.69 1.87 3.67
CA GLU A 24 6.03 2.73 4.79
C GLU A 24 4.79 3.48 5.31
N TYR A 25 4.03 4.11 4.42
CA TYR A 25 2.79 4.79 4.82
C TYR A 25 1.73 3.80 5.33
N ALA A 26 1.60 2.62 4.73
CA ALA A 26 0.69 1.57 5.20
C ALA A 26 1.02 1.11 6.63
N GLU A 27 2.31 0.94 6.92
CA GLU A 27 2.82 0.55 8.23
C GLU A 27 2.49 1.62 9.29
N ILE A 28 2.79 2.88 9.00
CA ILE A 28 2.52 4.00 9.92
C ILE A 28 1.01 4.17 10.14
N TYR A 29 0.19 4.11 9.08
CA TYR A 29 -1.27 4.16 9.18
C TYR A 29 -1.82 3.04 10.07
N LEU A 30 -1.41 1.79 9.86
CA LEU A 30 -1.90 0.65 10.64
C LEU A 30 -1.42 0.70 12.09
N MET A 31 -0.19 1.18 12.34
CA MET A 31 0.30 1.41 13.70
C MET A 31 -0.50 2.49 14.42
N ALA A 32 -0.75 3.64 13.78
CA ALA A 32 -1.57 4.72 14.36
C ALA A 32 -2.99 4.24 14.65
N LYS A 33 -3.61 3.54 13.69
CA LYS A 33 -4.94 2.94 13.86
C LYS A 33 -5.00 1.94 15.01
N ASN A 34 -3.98 1.11 15.20
CA ASN A 34 -3.93 0.16 16.31
C ASN A 34 -3.69 0.84 17.67
N ARG A 35 -3.02 2.00 17.68
CA ARG A 35 -2.77 2.80 18.88
C ARG A 35 -3.95 3.70 19.25
N GLN A 36 -4.81 4.02 18.28
CA GLN A 36 -6.01 4.82 18.49
C GLN A 36 -6.92 4.16 19.52
N LYS A 37 -7.14 4.83 20.66
CA LYS A 37 -8.09 4.41 21.69
C LYS A 37 -9.10 5.53 21.90
N GLY A 38 -10.36 5.28 21.52
CA GLY A 38 -11.40 6.30 21.58
C GLY A 38 -11.19 7.43 20.56
N CYS A 39 -11.52 8.66 20.91
CA CYS A 39 -11.37 9.82 20.02
C CYS A 39 -9.92 10.37 19.96
N ASP A 40 -9.06 9.91 20.87
CA ASP A 40 -7.68 10.38 20.94
C ASP A 40 -6.87 9.85 19.74
N GLY A 41 -6.14 10.72 19.04
CA GLY A 41 -5.42 10.38 17.81
C GLY A 41 -6.28 10.24 16.55
N MET A 42 -7.57 10.62 16.58
CA MET A 42 -8.45 10.52 15.39
C MET A 42 -7.99 11.44 14.24
N GLY A 43 -7.54 12.66 14.54
CA GLY A 43 -7.02 13.58 13.52
C GLY A 43 -5.75 13.05 12.86
N GLU A 44 -4.79 12.56 13.66
CA GLU A 44 -3.54 11.97 13.16
C GLU A 44 -3.80 10.73 12.31
N THR A 45 -4.70 9.85 12.75
CA THR A 45 -5.05 8.62 12.00
C THR A 45 -5.70 8.96 10.65
N VAL A 46 -6.51 10.03 10.57
CA VAL A 46 -7.09 10.51 9.31
C VAL A 46 -6.00 11.02 8.37
N THR A 47 -5.09 11.87 8.86
CA THR A 47 -3.99 12.38 8.03
C THR A 47 -3.11 11.26 7.50
N LEU A 48 -2.73 10.28 8.36
CA LEU A 48 -1.92 9.14 7.93
C LEU A 48 -2.65 8.24 6.93
N LYS A 49 -3.97 8.11 7.06
CA LYS A 49 -4.80 7.40 6.08
C LYS A 49 -4.78 8.12 4.73
N GLU A 50 -4.87 9.44 4.71
CA GLU A 50 -4.80 10.23 3.47
C GLU A 50 -3.43 10.11 2.80
N GLU A 51 -2.34 10.22 3.57
CA GLU A 51 -0.97 10.03 3.05
C GLU A 51 -0.77 8.62 2.47
N TYR A 52 -1.28 7.60 3.14
CA TYR A 52 -1.29 6.23 2.62
C TYR A 52 -2.08 6.10 1.33
N LEU A 53 -3.28 6.67 1.26
CA LEU A 53 -4.11 6.66 0.05
C LEU A 53 -3.43 7.41 -1.10
N ASN A 54 -2.75 8.52 -0.83
CA ASN A 54 -1.98 9.25 -1.83
C ASN A 54 -0.82 8.42 -2.39
N ALA A 55 -0.09 7.70 -1.53
CA ALA A 55 0.98 6.79 -1.98
C ALA A 55 0.42 5.62 -2.80
N LEU A 56 -0.69 5.04 -2.34
CA LEU A 56 -1.36 3.93 -3.02
C LEU A 56 -1.91 4.34 -4.39
N ASP A 57 -2.48 5.53 -4.51
CA ASP A 57 -2.96 6.07 -5.78
C ASP A 57 -1.81 6.22 -6.78
N LYS A 58 -0.67 6.80 -6.36
CA LYS A 58 0.54 6.88 -7.20
C LYS A 58 0.98 5.50 -7.69
N LEU A 59 0.99 4.51 -6.80
CA LEU A 59 1.37 3.13 -7.12
C LEU A 59 0.43 2.49 -8.15
N ILE A 60 -0.88 2.63 -7.95
CA ILE A 60 -1.88 2.05 -8.85
C ILE A 60 -1.89 2.77 -10.19
N LYS A 61 -1.81 4.11 -10.19
CA LYS A 61 -1.72 4.91 -11.40
C LYS A 61 -0.53 4.50 -12.25
N TYR A 62 0.64 4.33 -11.64
CA TYR A 62 1.82 3.81 -12.34
C TYR A 62 1.57 2.43 -12.96
N CYS A 63 0.90 1.54 -12.22
CA CYS A 63 0.57 0.22 -12.75
C CYS A 63 -0.44 0.27 -13.91
N ILE A 64 -1.38 1.22 -13.91
CA ILE A 64 -2.33 1.41 -15.01
C ILE A 64 -1.63 1.99 -16.24
N GLU A 65 -0.79 3.01 -16.04
CA GLU A 65 -0.01 3.67 -17.12
C GLU A 65 0.95 2.71 -17.83
N HIS A 66 1.37 1.64 -17.15
CA HIS A 66 2.27 0.60 -17.67
C HIS A 66 1.55 -0.70 -18.04
N ASP A 67 0.22 -0.70 -18.17
CA ASP A 67 -0.61 -1.86 -18.53
C ASP A 67 -0.44 -3.08 -17.59
N TYR A 68 0.02 -2.86 -16.36
CA TYR A 68 0.11 -3.91 -15.34
C TYR A 68 -1.23 -4.21 -14.70
N LEU A 69 -2.10 -3.20 -14.58
CA LEU A 69 -3.45 -3.33 -14.03
C LEU A 69 -4.46 -2.71 -14.99
N THR A 70 -5.59 -3.39 -15.15
CA THR A 70 -6.75 -2.90 -15.88
C THR A 70 -7.91 -2.73 -14.88
N GLY A 71 -8.18 -1.50 -14.46
CA GLY A 71 -9.29 -1.23 -13.54
C GLY A 71 -9.20 0.10 -12.80
N ASP A 72 -10.36 0.54 -12.31
CA ASP A 72 -10.52 1.76 -11.50
C ASP A 72 -10.05 1.51 -10.05
N SER A 73 -9.24 2.42 -9.51
CA SER A 73 -8.66 2.39 -8.16
C SER A 73 -9.63 2.79 -7.04
N ASN A 74 -10.92 2.99 -7.34
CA ASN A 74 -11.77 3.87 -6.52
C ASN A 74 -12.78 3.22 -5.57
N ASN A 75 -12.69 1.91 -5.28
CA ASN A 75 -13.68 1.29 -4.38
C ASN A 75 -13.16 0.09 -3.57
N TYR A 76 -12.07 0.26 -2.83
CA TYR A 76 -11.59 -0.76 -1.90
C TYR A 76 -11.33 -0.16 -0.51
N ASP A 77 -11.55 -0.99 0.51
CA ASP A 77 -11.17 -0.66 1.89
C ASP A 77 -9.63 -0.52 1.97
N PRO A 78 -9.09 0.63 2.39
CA PRO A 78 -7.64 0.86 2.47
C PRO A 78 -6.90 -0.10 3.41
N ASP A 79 -7.59 -0.73 4.37
CA ASP A 79 -6.98 -1.73 5.24
C ASP A 79 -6.55 -2.99 4.48
N VAL A 80 -7.29 -3.38 3.44
CA VAL A 80 -7.05 -4.59 2.67
C VAL A 80 -5.71 -4.53 1.92
N PRO A 81 -5.44 -3.50 1.09
CA PRO A 81 -4.13 -3.34 0.48
C PRO A 81 -3.04 -3.08 1.51
N ALA A 82 -3.28 -2.29 2.56
CA ALA A 82 -2.27 -1.99 3.57
C ALA A 82 -1.75 -3.29 4.24
N LYS A 83 -2.67 -4.13 4.73
CA LYS A 83 -2.32 -5.42 5.34
C LYS A 83 -1.69 -6.38 4.34
N GLY A 84 -2.16 -6.39 3.09
CA GLY A 84 -1.62 -7.28 2.06
C GLY A 84 -0.20 -6.94 1.63
N PHE A 85 0.14 -5.65 1.53
CA PHE A 85 1.51 -5.21 1.20
C PHE A 85 2.51 -5.50 2.33
N LEU A 86 2.08 -5.38 3.60
CA LEU A 86 2.90 -5.70 4.76
C LEU A 86 3.08 -7.21 4.96
N ARG A 87 2.00 -8.01 4.85
CA ARG A 87 2.12 -9.47 4.93
C ARG A 87 3.11 -10.04 3.91
N SER A 88 3.18 -9.41 2.73
CA SER A 88 4.13 -9.79 1.67
C SER A 88 5.55 -9.25 1.88
N LYS A 89 5.78 -8.37 2.86
CA LYS A 89 7.11 -7.90 3.30
C LYS A 89 7.71 -8.89 4.30
N ASP A 90 6.88 -9.45 5.19
CA ASP A 90 7.27 -10.45 6.19
C ASP A 90 7.42 -11.86 5.63
N GLU A 91 6.59 -12.22 4.65
CA GLU A 91 6.76 -13.45 3.89
C GLU A 91 7.93 -13.27 2.93
N LYS A 92 9.16 -13.53 3.40
CA LYS A 92 10.29 -13.84 2.53
C LYS A 92 9.87 -15.01 1.66
N ILE A 93 9.33 -14.72 0.47
CA ILE A 93 8.98 -15.74 -0.51
C ILE A 93 10.27 -16.51 -0.77
N PRO A 94 10.36 -17.81 -0.42
CA PRO A 94 11.49 -18.62 -0.85
C PRO A 94 11.46 -18.62 -2.38
N VAL A 95 12.50 -18.05 -2.97
CA VAL A 95 12.84 -18.29 -4.37
C VAL A 95 13.27 -19.76 -4.46
N ASP A 96 12.36 -20.60 -4.95
CA ASP A 96 12.69 -21.90 -5.54
C ASP A 96 12.72 -21.74 -7.06
#